data_AF-A0A552X4T3-F1
#
_entry.id   AF-A0A552X4T3-F1
#
_cell.length_a   1.000
_cell.length_b   1.000
_cell.length_c   1.000
_cell.angle_alpha   90.00
_cell.angle_beta   90.00
_cell.angle_gamma   90.00
#
_symmetry.space_group_name_H-M   'P 1'
#
loop_
_entity.id
_entity.type
_entity.pdbx_description
1 polymer ?
#
loop_
_entity_poly.entity_id
_entity_poly.type
_entity_poly.pdbx_seq_one_letter_code
_entity_poly.pdbx_strand_id
1 'polypeptide(L)'
;MDVVIPEHPINPVQVEERPYFYSNGSKQHHHQVRQGRPFGFICVHPRATRVQFCQYAARMHGEQQASSYSLQGFAQWYLPEQRNLLIQSLLLEPEQKGFQIDLRIAWSQQAIRIWFIPCRLQQLYFRCGWVRPLSTHQSFAGVSGNVSVSSSSSSLRKA
;
A
#
# COMPACT_ATOMS: atom_id res chain seq x y z
N MET A 1 18.05 -13.01 -51.72
CA MET A 1 18.22 -14.07 -50.70
C MET A 1 17.20 -13.77 -49.63
N ASP A 2 16.02 -14.37 -49.75
CA ASP A 2 14.90 -14.10 -48.86
C ASP A 2 15.01 -14.95 -47.60
N VAL A 3 15.01 -14.29 -46.44
CA VAL A 3 15.10 -14.93 -45.13
C VAL A 3 13.68 -15.34 -44.70
N VAL A 4 13.40 -16.64 -44.75
CA VAL A 4 12.15 -17.22 -44.27
C VAL A 4 12.25 -17.40 -42.75
N ILE A 5 11.43 -16.67 -42.00
CA ILE A 5 11.30 -16.80 -40.53
C ILE A 5 10.17 -17.80 -40.26
N PRO A 6 10.38 -18.89 -39.50
CA PRO A 6 9.32 -19.83 -39.16
C PRO A 6 8.42 -19.25 -38.07
N GLU A 7 7.13 -19.12 -38.36
CA GLU A 7 6.10 -18.82 -37.36
C GLU A 7 5.79 -20.08 -36.55
N HIS A 8 6.12 -20.07 -35.25
CA HIS A 8 5.60 -21.04 -34.31
C HIS A 8 4.43 -20.43 -33.53
N PRO A 9 3.26 -21.09 -33.47
CA PRO A 9 2.14 -20.61 -32.68
C PRO A 9 2.45 -20.73 -31.18
N ILE A 10 2.42 -19.60 -30.48
CA ILE A 10 2.52 -19.53 -29.02
C ILE A 10 1.16 -19.96 -28.46
N ASN A 11 1.10 -21.18 -27.92
CA ASN A 11 -0.06 -21.60 -27.12
C ASN A 11 -0.11 -20.77 -25.83
N PRO A 12 -1.27 -20.20 -25.46
CA PRO A 12 -1.42 -19.52 -24.18
C PRO A 12 -1.30 -20.55 -23.05
N VAL A 13 -0.25 -20.39 -22.24
CA VAL A 13 -0.06 -21.15 -21.01
C VAL A 13 -1.19 -20.80 -20.06
N GLN A 14 -2.08 -21.76 -19.77
CA GLN A 14 -3.04 -21.63 -18.68
C GLN A 14 -2.27 -21.67 -17.36
N VAL A 15 -2.18 -20.52 -16.69
CA VAL A 15 -1.62 -20.42 -15.34
C VAL A 15 -2.69 -20.90 -14.36
N GLU A 16 -2.60 -22.18 -13.99
CA GLU A 16 -3.40 -22.76 -12.93
C GLU A 16 -2.95 -22.17 -11.58
N GLU A 17 -3.78 -21.32 -10.95
CA GLU A 17 -3.55 -20.79 -9.61
C GLU A 17 -3.59 -21.93 -8.58
N ARG A 18 -2.43 -22.55 -8.31
CA ARG A 18 -2.30 -23.49 -7.20
C ARG A 18 -1.96 -22.71 -5.93
N PRO A 19 -2.76 -22.81 -4.85
CA PRO A 19 -2.39 -22.25 -3.56
C PRO A 19 -1.15 -22.98 -3.04
N TYR A 20 -0.08 -22.24 -2.79
CA TYR A 20 1.17 -22.76 -2.21
C TYR A 20 0.92 -23.19 -0.75
N PHE A 21 0.68 -24.48 -0.53
CA PHE A 21 0.78 -25.08 0.79
C PHE A 21 2.21 -25.61 0.98
N TYR A 22 3.01 -24.93 1.80
CA TYR A 22 4.24 -25.51 2.33
C TYR A 22 3.89 -26.44 3.49
N SER A 23 3.89 -27.75 3.24
CA SER A 23 3.85 -28.76 4.30
C SER A 23 5.27 -29.29 4.55
N ASN A 24 5.98 -28.71 5.52
CA ASN A 24 7.13 -29.39 6.13
C ASN A 24 6.67 -29.97 7.47
N GLY A 25 6.87 -31.29 7.60
CA GLY A 25 6.50 -32.06 8.76
C GLY A 25 7.24 -31.60 10.01
N SER A 26 6.54 -30.87 10.86
CA SER A 26 6.92 -30.66 12.26
C SER A 26 5.65 -30.46 13.08
N LYS A 27 5.50 -31.35 14.07
CA LYS A 27 4.49 -31.44 15.14
C LYS A 27 3.50 -30.26 15.20
N GLN A 28 2.25 -30.55 14.85
CA GLN A 28 1.13 -29.63 14.86
C GLN A 28 0.76 -29.18 16.28
N HIS A 29 1.43 -28.13 16.76
CA HIS A 29 0.76 -27.21 17.67
C HIS A 29 -0.34 -26.53 16.84
N HIS A 30 -1.60 -26.91 17.09
CA HIS A 30 -2.79 -26.20 16.60
C HIS A 30 -2.86 -24.82 17.27
N HIS A 31 -1.92 -23.93 16.95
CA HIS A 31 -2.19 -22.51 16.99
C HIS A 31 -3.16 -22.26 15.85
N GLN A 32 -4.44 -22.15 16.19
CA GLN A 32 -5.40 -21.45 15.34
C GLN A 32 -4.81 -20.06 15.10
N VAL A 33 -4.09 -19.89 13.98
CA VAL A 33 -3.77 -18.57 13.45
C VAL A 33 -5.14 -17.96 13.20
N ARG A 34 -5.59 -17.09 14.11
CA ARG A 34 -6.77 -16.26 13.92
C ARG A 34 -6.65 -15.70 12.51
N GLN A 35 -7.50 -16.16 11.60
CA GLN A 35 -7.48 -15.73 10.21
C GLN A 35 -7.61 -14.21 10.24
N GLY A 36 -6.49 -13.53 10.01
CA GLY A 36 -6.43 -12.08 10.04
C GLY A 36 -7.43 -11.55 9.03
N ARG A 37 -8.08 -10.42 9.34
CA ARG A 37 -8.93 -9.77 8.35
C ARG A 37 -8.11 -9.52 7.08
N PRO A 38 -8.65 -9.75 5.87
CA PRO A 38 -7.89 -9.54 4.64
C PRO A 38 -7.48 -8.07 4.52
N PHE A 39 -6.19 -7.86 4.24
CA PHE A 39 -5.61 -6.54 3.98
C PHE A 39 -5.34 -6.39 2.48
N GLY A 40 -5.58 -5.19 1.96
CA GLY A 40 -5.11 -4.79 0.63
C GLY A 40 -3.67 -4.34 0.67
N PHE A 41 -3.00 -4.39 -0.47
CA PHE A 41 -1.62 -3.97 -0.62
C PHE A 41 -1.52 -2.93 -1.73
N ILE A 42 -0.74 -1.88 -1.47
CA ILE A 42 -0.40 -0.81 -2.40
C ILE A 42 1.12 -0.68 -2.44
N CYS A 43 1.70 -0.52 -3.63
CA CYS A 43 3.09 -0.16 -3.79
C CYS A 43 3.18 1.19 -4.50
N VAL A 44 3.88 2.15 -3.92
CA VAL A 44 4.16 3.45 -4.53
C VAL A 44 5.64 3.50 -4.88
N HIS A 45 5.91 3.71 -6.16
CA HIS A 45 7.24 3.99 -6.67
C HIS A 45 7.44 5.51 -6.75
N PRO A 46 8.14 6.14 -5.79
CA PRO A 46 8.24 7.60 -5.68
C PRO A 46 8.85 8.24 -6.94
N ARG A 47 9.94 7.69 -7.49
CA ARG A 47 10.57 8.23 -8.71
C ARG A 47 9.71 8.11 -9.97
N ALA A 48 9.02 6.98 -10.13
CA ALA A 48 8.16 6.77 -11.29
C ALA A 48 6.79 7.44 -11.11
N THR A 49 6.48 7.96 -9.92
CA THR A 49 5.15 8.45 -9.53
C THR A 49 4.04 7.46 -9.85
N ARG A 50 4.34 6.15 -9.73
CA ARG A 50 3.38 5.08 -10.03
C ARG A 50 2.90 4.40 -8.76
N VAL A 51 1.62 4.06 -8.76
CA VAL A 51 0.94 3.34 -7.69
C VAL A 51 0.41 2.04 -8.28
N GLN A 52 0.63 0.93 -7.59
CA GLN A 52 0.17 -0.39 -7.96
C GLN A 52 -0.64 -0.99 -6.82
N PHE A 53 -1.68 -1.76 -7.14
CA PHE A 53 -2.60 -2.35 -6.19
C PHE A 53 -2.57 -3.87 -6.33
N CYS A 54 -2.73 -4.59 -5.22
CA CYS A 54 -3.24 -5.94 -5.32
C CYS A 54 -4.74 -5.92 -5.67
N GLN A 55 -5.26 -7.04 -6.15
CA GLN A 55 -6.66 -7.19 -6.53
C GLN A 55 -7.65 -6.80 -5.42
N TYR A 56 -7.34 -7.11 -4.17
CA TYR A 56 -8.21 -6.77 -3.03
C TYR A 56 -8.20 -5.26 -2.74
N ALA A 57 -7.04 -4.60 -2.85
CA ALA A 57 -6.97 -3.14 -2.72
C ALA A 57 -7.71 -2.44 -3.86
N ALA A 58 -7.59 -2.94 -5.10
CA ALA A 58 -8.34 -2.44 -6.25
C ALA A 58 -9.86 -2.50 -6.01
N ARG A 59 -10.38 -3.66 -5.56
CA ARG A 59 -11.81 -3.82 -5.24
C ARG A 59 -12.29 -2.85 -4.16
N MET A 60 -11.47 -2.60 -3.13
CA MET A 60 -11.81 -1.59 -2.11
C MET A 60 -11.93 -0.18 -2.71
N HIS A 61 -11.21 0.13 -3.79
CA HIS A 61 -11.29 1.40 -4.52
C HIS A 61 -12.34 1.40 -5.63
N GLY A 62 -13.11 0.31 -5.79
CA GLY A 62 -14.17 0.18 -6.81
C GLY A 62 -13.67 -0.35 -8.15
N GLU A 63 -12.41 -0.74 -8.22
CA GLU A 63 -11.78 -1.25 -9.43
C GLU A 63 -12.00 -2.75 -9.57
N GLN A 64 -12.32 -3.20 -10.78
CA GLN A 64 -12.55 -4.62 -11.07
C GLN A 64 -11.25 -5.42 -11.16
N GLN A 65 -10.13 -4.78 -11.51
CA GLN A 65 -8.84 -5.42 -11.72
C GLN A 65 -7.68 -4.63 -11.09
N ALA A 66 -6.61 -5.35 -10.76
CA ALA A 66 -5.34 -4.72 -10.38
C ALA A 66 -4.78 -3.92 -11.56
N SER A 67 -4.51 -2.64 -11.32
CA SER A 67 -4.03 -1.69 -12.33
C SER A 67 -2.89 -0.85 -11.78
N SER A 68 -2.16 -0.18 -12.66
CA SER A 68 -1.14 0.81 -12.28
C SER A 68 -1.62 2.20 -12.65
N TYR A 69 -1.51 3.13 -11.71
CA TYR A 69 -1.96 4.51 -11.87
C TYR A 69 -0.83 5.48 -11.56
N SER A 70 -0.90 6.69 -12.10
CA SER A 70 -0.05 7.77 -11.62
C SER A 70 -0.42 8.12 -10.17
N LEU A 71 0.51 8.71 -9.42
CA LEU A 71 0.28 9.16 -8.05
C LEU A 71 -0.88 10.17 -7.98
N GLN A 72 -0.98 11.04 -8.98
CA GLN A 72 -2.09 11.99 -9.11
C GLN A 72 -3.42 11.28 -9.40
N GLY A 73 -3.44 10.31 -10.33
CA GLY A 73 -4.62 9.50 -10.60
C GLY A 73 -5.05 8.71 -9.36
N PHE A 74 -4.09 8.19 -8.59
CA PHE A 74 -4.37 7.55 -7.31
C PHE A 74 -5.01 8.50 -6.30
N ALA A 75 -4.49 9.71 -6.15
CA ALA A 75 -5.04 10.68 -5.22
C ALA A 75 -6.49 11.07 -5.55
N GLN A 76 -6.93 10.94 -6.81
CA GLN A 76 -8.30 11.29 -7.22
C GLN A 76 -9.38 10.39 -6.61
N TRP A 77 -9.05 9.16 -6.17
CA TRP A 77 -10.01 8.32 -5.45
C TRP A 77 -10.45 8.92 -4.11
N TYR A 78 -9.70 9.86 -3.54
CA TYR A 78 -9.99 10.41 -2.21
C TYR A 78 -10.65 11.78 -2.27
N LEU A 79 -11.22 12.20 -1.15
CA LEU A 79 -11.83 13.53 -1.01
C LEU A 79 -10.79 14.64 -1.28
N PRO A 80 -11.15 15.75 -1.95
CA PRO A 80 -10.23 16.83 -2.32
C PRO A 80 -9.33 17.31 -1.17
N GLU A 81 -9.90 17.49 0.01
CA GLU A 81 -9.20 17.94 1.22
C GLU A 81 -8.17 16.92 1.75
N GLN A 82 -8.32 15.64 1.43
CA GLN A 82 -7.39 14.57 1.84
C GLN A 82 -6.27 14.33 0.82
N ARG A 83 -6.47 14.72 -0.45
CA ARG A 83 -5.52 14.44 -1.55
C ARG A 83 -4.15 15.06 -1.29
N ASN A 84 -4.15 16.34 -0.93
CA ASN A 84 -2.93 17.10 -0.72
C ASN A 84 -2.12 16.51 0.45
N LEU A 85 -2.80 16.18 1.55
CA LEU A 85 -2.17 15.56 2.72
C LEU A 85 -1.54 14.21 2.38
N LEU A 86 -2.24 13.38 1.61
CA LEU A 86 -1.74 12.08 1.15
C LEU A 86 -0.48 12.24 0.28
N ILE A 87 -0.54 13.12 -0.73
CA ILE A 87 0.59 13.35 -1.64
C ILE A 87 1.80 13.87 -0.86
N GLN A 88 1.61 14.86 0.01
CA GLN A 88 2.68 15.40 0.85
C GLN A 88 3.31 14.32 1.73
N SER A 89 2.48 13.47 2.35
CA SER A 89 2.93 12.38 3.21
C SER A 89 3.71 11.30 2.46
N LEU A 90 3.33 11.02 1.20
CA LEU A 90 4.03 10.06 0.34
C LEU A 90 5.37 10.60 -0.19
N LEU A 91 5.46 11.91 -0.41
CA LEU A 91 6.66 12.57 -0.92
C LEU A 91 7.64 13.00 0.18
N LEU A 92 7.21 13.03 1.45
CA LEU A 92 8.09 13.22 2.60
C LEU A 92 9.20 12.16 2.63
N GLU A 93 10.38 12.60 3.11
CA GLU A 93 11.65 11.87 3.01
C GLU A 93 11.55 10.38 3.45
N PRO A 94 12.24 9.46 2.73
CA PRO A 94 12.17 8.02 2.95
C PRO A 94 12.69 7.55 4.32
N GLU A 95 13.40 8.41 5.06
CA GLU A 95 13.97 8.11 6.39
C GLU A 95 12.91 8.02 7.51
N GLN A 96 11.67 8.44 7.25
CA GLN A 96 10.60 8.33 8.25
C GLN A 96 10.12 6.88 8.42
N LYS A 97 9.83 6.47 9.67
CA LYS A 97 9.41 5.12 10.12
C LYS A 97 8.11 4.55 9.48
N GLY A 98 7.56 5.22 8.49
CA GLY A 98 6.22 4.98 7.96
C GLY A 98 5.18 5.83 8.66
N PHE A 99 3.99 5.90 8.06
CA PHE A 99 2.88 6.68 8.59
C PHE A 99 1.56 5.98 8.27
N GLN A 100 0.55 6.28 9.05
CA GLN A 100 -0.80 5.79 8.83
C GLN A 100 -1.70 6.97 8.47
N ILE A 101 -2.58 6.77 7.50
CA ILE A 101 -3.55 7.77 7.07
C ILE A 101 -4.93 7.15 6.91
N ASP A 102 -5.93 7.87 7.39
CA ASP A 102 -7.34 7.52 7.23
C ASP A 102 -7.92 8.36 6.11
N LEU A 103 -8.53 7.70 5.13
CA LEU A 103 -9.02 8.30 3.90
C LEU A 103 -10.47 7.89 3.67
N ARG A 104 -11.21 8.73 2.96
CA ARG A 104 -12.52 8.41 2.41
C ARG A 104 -12.42 8.33 0.92
N ILE A 105 -12.96 7.26 0.38
CA ILE A 105 -13.09 7.08 -1.06
C ILE A 105 -14.23 7.97 -1.54
N ALA A 106 -13.95 8.89 -2.46
CA ALA A 106 -14.85 9.98 -2.84
C ALA A 106 -16.18 9.48 -3.40
N TRP A 107 -16.16 8.42 -4.21
CA TRP A 107 -17.36 7.92 -4.88
C TRP A 107 -18.22 7.00 -3.99
N SER A 108 -17.61 6.18 -3.12
CA SER A 108 -18.34 5.24 -2.25
C SER A 108 -18.56 5.76 -0.83
N GLN A 109 -17.89 6.84 -0.46
CA GLN A 109 -17.80 7.36 0.92
C GLN A 109 -17.22 6.36 1.93
N GLN A 110 -16.68 5.23 1.46
CA GLN A 110 -16.09 4.20 2.30
C GLN A 110 -14.83 4.73 2.98
N ALA A 111 -14.77 4.55 4.30
CA ALA A 111 -13.62 4.85 5.11
C ALA A 111 -12.59 3.72 5.01
N ILE A 112 -11.36 4.07 4.68
CA ILE A 112 -10.23 3.15 4.65
C ILE A 112 -9.07 3.71 5.47
N ARG A 113 -8.23 2.81 5.95
CA ARG A 113 -6.97 3.14 6.58
C ARG A 113 -5.85 2.52 5.78
N ILE A 114 -4.83 3.32 5.50
CA ILE A 114 -3.63 2.88 4.82
C ILE A 114 -2.44 3.10 5.75
N TRP A 115 -1.67 2.04 5.98
CA TRP A 115 -0.40 2.13 6.68
C TRP A 115 0.75 2.01 5.68
N PHE A 116 1.50 3.09 5.49
CA PHE A 116 2.65 3.12 4.60
C PHE A 116 3.95 2.89 5.36
N ILE A 117 4.80 2.03 4.83
CA ILE A 117 6.14 1.74 5.34
C ILE A 117 7.13 1.98 4.19
N PRO A 118 8.25 2.70 4.42
CA PRO A 118 9.31 2.72 3.43
C PRO A 118 9.94 1.34 3.31
N CYS A 119 10.09 0.87 2.08
CA CYS A 119 10.82 -0.35 1.77
C CYS A 119 11.97 -0.01 0.84
N ARG A 120 13.13 -0.59 1.11
CA ARG A 120 14.32 -0.46 0.26
C ARG A 120 14.60 -1.81 -0.37
N LEU A 121 14.65 -1.85 -1.69
CA LEU A 121 15.09 -3.01 -2.45
C LEU A 121 16.28 -2.55 -3.31
N GLN A 122 17.48 -3.01 -2.96
CA GLN A 122 18.74 -2.57 -3.55
C GLN A 122 18.95 -1.04 -3.39
N GLN A 123 19.01 -0.30 -4.52
CA GLN A 123 19.15 1.16 -4.56
C GLN A 123 17.81 1.88 -4.79
N LEU A 124 16.70 1.15 -4.84
CA LEU A 124 15.37 1.71 -5.05
C LEU A 124 14.61 1.80 -3.74
N TYR A 125 13.90 2.93 -3.58
CA TYR A 125 13.01 3.19 -2.47
C TYR A 125 11.56 3.11 -2.94
N PHE A 126 10.72 2.43 -2.16
CA PHE A 126 9.30 2.25 -2.39
C PHE A 126 8.54 2.59 -1.11
N ARG A 127 7.27 2.98 -1.22
CA ARG A 127 6.34 2.99 -0.08
C ARG A 127 5.36 1.83 -0.26
N CYS A 128 5.36 0.91 0.68
CA CYS A 128 4.42 -0.19 0.72
C CYS A 128 3.28 0.17 1.67
N GLY A 129 2.05 0.12 1.18
CA GLY A 129 0.84 0.47 1.90
C GLY A 129 -0.02 -0.76 2.18
N TRP A 130 -0.46 -0.94 3.43
CA TRP A 130 -1.48 -1.93 3.78
C TRP A 130 -2.82 -1.24 3.97
N VAL A 131 -3.81 -1.63 3.19
CA VAL A 131 -5.14 -1.04 3.16
C VAL A 131 -6.11 -1.92 3.92
N ARG A 132 -6.96 -1.31 4.74
CA ARG A 132 -8.09 -1.99 5.35
C ARG A 132 -9.32 -1.08 5.41
N PRO A 133 -10.54 -1.65 5.34
CA PRO A 133 -11.73 -0.88 5.64
C PRO A 133 -11.75 -0.49 7.13
N LEU A 134 -12.22 0.71 7.42
CA LEU A 134 -12.58 1.12 8.77
C LEU A 134 -14.05 0.77 9.01
N SER A 135 -14.34 0.17 10.17
CA SER A 135 -15.73 0.00 10.58
C SER A 135 -16.38 1.38 10.70
N THR A 136 -17.58 1.55 10.16
CA THR A 136 -18.34 2.82 10.06
C THR A 136 -18.51 3.57 11.39
N HIS A 137 -18.21 2.92 12.52
CA HIS A 137 -18.30 3.47 13.87
C HIS A 137 -17.08 4.28 14.35
N GLN A 138 -15.99 4.34 13.57
CA GLN A 138 -14.86 5.23 13.87
C GLN A 138 -15.08 6.57 13.19
N SER A 139 -15.60 7.51 13.97
CA SER A 139 -15.69 8.93 13.62
C SER A 139 -14.32 9.42 13.16
N PHE A 140 -14.28 10.06 11.98
CA PHE A 140 -13.08 10.72 11.50
C PHE A 140 -12.74 11.86 12.47
N ALA A 141 -11.79 11.62 13.37
CA ALA A 141 -11.01 12.69 13.92
C ALA A 141 -10.17 13.24 12.77
N GLY A 142 -10.74 14.19 12.02
CA GLY A 142 -9.93 15.10 11.23
C GLY A 142 -8.82 15.62 12.12
N VAL A 143 -7.61 15.68 11.57
CA VAL A 143 -6.41 16.20 12.22
C VAL A 143 -6.71 17.61 12.72
N SER A 144 -7.16 17.71 13.98
CA SER A 144 -7.02 18.92 14.76
C SER A 144 -5.62 18.83 15.35
N GLY A 145 -4.76 19.76 14.94
CA GLY A 145 -3.33 19.70 15.17
C GLY A 145 -2.97 19.45 16.62
N ASN A 146 -2.05 18.52 16.84
CA ASN A 146 -1.08 18.58 17.91
C ASN A 146 0.19 17.90 17.41
N VAL A 147 1.07 18.72 16.83
CA VAL A 147 2.47 18.36 16.63
C VAL A 147 3.11 18.38 18.00
N SER A 148 3.19 17.23 18.66
CA SER A 148 4.04 17.07 19.84
C SER A 148 5.50 16.98 19.38
N VAL A 149 6.14 18.14 19.28
CA VAL A 149 7.60 18.23 19.18
C VAL A 149 8.15 17.79 20.53
N SER A 150 8.74 16.60 20.60
CA SER A 150 9.54 16.19 21.74
C SER A 150 10.90 16.86 21.62
N SER A 151 11.04 18.03 22.24
CA SER A 151 12.34 18.67 22.45
C SER A 151 13.11 17.90 23.52
N SER A 152 14.04 17.04 23.08
CA SER A 152 15.05 16.46 23.96
C SER A 152 16.02 17.56 24.40
N SER A 153 15.82 18.12 25.59
CA SER A 153 16.79 19.01 26.23
C SER A 153 18.02 18.21 26.63
N SER A 154 19.10 18.33 25.87
CA SER A 154 20.43 17.86 26.24
C SER A 154 20.95 18.72 27.40
N SER A 155 21.00 18.14 28.61
CA SER A 155 21.70 18.74 29.76
C SER A 155 23.17 18.91 29.44
N LEU A 156 23.59 20.16 29.27
CA LEU A 156 25.00 20.55 29.28
C LEU A 156 25.59 20.27 30.67
N ARG A 157 26.61 19.43 30.72
CA ARG A 157 27.55 19.33 31.83
C ARG A 157 28.26 20.68 31.98
N LYS A 158 28.37 21.20 33.20
CA LYS A 158 29.42 22.16 33.56
C LYS A 158 30.39 21.49 34.52
N ALA A 159 31.64 21.87 34.31
CA ALA A 159 32.89 21.42 34.91
C ALA A 159 32.91 21.49 36.43
#